data_AF-A0A2V8GUI5-F1
#
_entry.id   AF-A0A2V8GUI5-F1
#
_cell.length_a   1.000
_cell.length_b   1.000
_cell.length_c   1.000
_cell.angle_alpha   90.00
_cell.angle_beta   90.00
_cell.angle_gamma   90.00
#
_symmetry.space_group_name_H-M   'P 1'
#
loop_
_entity.id
_entity.type
_entity.pdbx_description
1 polymer ?
#
loop_
_entity_poly.entity_id
_entity_poly.type
_entity_poly.pdbx_seq_one_letter_code
_entity_poly.pdbx_strand_id
1 'polypeptide(L)'
;FTAPDDKSQVYVLMSADSGKTFGKKIRIDDGNPIGRVDVVSRSSGAAVVSWVERTSQGAQVRVREVAANGTAAAPMNVSGTAGLGSGVFPRMVRSGDDIVVAWTDASKPAQIRTVVVR
;
A
#
# COMPACT_ATOMS: atom_id res chain seq x y z
N PHE A 1 -1.04 -11.89 -12.36
CA PHE A 1 0.00 -10.87 -12.13
C PHE A 1 0.52 -10.47 -13.50
N THR A 2 0.39 -9.20 -13.88
CA THR A 2 0.91 -8.68 -15.14
C THR A 2 2.10 -7.80 -14.78
N ALA A 3 3.32 -8.28 -15.00
CA ALA A 3 4.53 -7.47 -14.99
C ALA A 3 4.89 -7.18 -16.45
N PRO A 4 4.50 -6.02 -17.00
CA PRO A 4 5.01 -5.60 -18.29
C PRO A 4 6.55 -5.64 -18.24
N ASP A 5 7.16 -6.27 -19.25
CA ASP A 5 8.61 -6.40 -19.37
C ASP A 5 9.29 -7.06 -18.15
N ASP A 6 8.59 -7.98 -17.47
CA ASP A 6 9.01 -8.66 -16.23
C ASP A 6 9.34 -7.70 -15.08
N LYS A 7 8.85 -6.46 -15.14
CA LYS A 7 9.01 -5.46 -14.07
C LYS A 7 7.70 -5.32 -13.31
N SER A 8 7.73 -5.70 -12.03
CA SER A 8 6.63 -5.47 -11.11
C SER A 8 6.41 -3.97 -10.90
N GLN A 9 5.15 -3.55 -10.98
CA GLN A 9 4.80 -2.15 -10.95
C GLN A 9 3.47 -1.91 -10.25
N VAL A 10 3.43 -0.98 -9.28
CA VAL A 10 2.23 -0.53 -8.59
C VAL A 10 1.94 0.92 -8.94
N TYR A 11 0.75 1.14 -9.46
CA TYR A 11 0.23 2.47 -9.76
C TYR A 11 -1.13 2.67 -9.12
N VAL A 12 -1.48 3.92 -8.86
CA VAL A 12 -2.85 4.35 -8.63
C VAL A 12 -3.26 5.33 -9.72
N LEU A 13 -4.54 5.32 -10.07
CA LEU A 13 -5.16 6.35 -10.90
C LEU A 13 -6.33 6.92 -10.08
N MET A 14 -6.46 8.24 -10.09
CA MET A 14 -7.52 8.94 -9.36
C MET A 14 -8.68 9.26 -10.30
N SER A 15 -9.90 9.23 -9.76
CA SER A 15 -11.11 9.69 -10.45
C SER A 15 -11.77 10.79 -9.62
N ALA A 16 -12.20 11.85 -10.32
CA ALA A 16 -12.94 12.97 -9.73
C ALA A 16 -14.43 12.96 -10.14
N ASP A 17 -14.86 11.95 -10.92
CA ASP A 17 -16.19 11.88 -11.54
C ASP A 17 -16.90 10.54 -11.23
N SER A 18 -16.67 10.02 -10.03
CA SER A 18 -17.27 8.77 -9.54
C SER A 18 -16.90 7.54 -10.39
N GLY A 19 -15.66 7.49 -10.89
CA GLY A 19 -15.12 6.36 -11.63
C GLY A 19 -15.44 6.35 -13.12
N LYS A 20 -16.03 7.42 -13.67
CA LYS A 20 -16.31 7.51 -15.12
C LYS A 20 -15.04 7.70 -15.93
N THR A 21 -14.12 8.52 -15.43
CA THR A 21 -12.79 8.75 -16.01
C THR A 21 -11.71 8.65 -14.94
N PHE A 22 -10.50 8.31 -15.38
CA PHE A 22 -9.32 8.18 -14.53
C PHE A 22 -8.18 9.03 -15.08
N GLY A 23 -7.47 9.69 -14.18
CA GLY A 23 -6.32 10.52 -14.51
C GLY A 23 -5.08 9.72 -14.93
N LYS A 24 -3.93 10.41 -14.92
CA LYS A 24 -2.63 9.79 -15.24
C LYS A 24 -2.23 8.78 -14.16
N LYS A 25 -1.41 7.79 -14.54
CA LYS A 25 -0.81 6.83 -13.62
C LYS A 25 0.14 7.53 -12.65
N ILE A 26 0.00 7.26 -11.36
CA ILE A 26 0.89 7.74 -10.30
C ILE A 26 1.64 6.54 -9.73
N ARG A 27 2.97 6.58 -9.74
CA ARG A 27 3.83 5.49 -9.21
C ARG A 27 3.79 5.45 -7.69
N ILE A 28 3.52 4.28 -7.12
CA ILE A 28 3.34 4.13 -5.67
C ILE A 28 4.47 3.36 -4.99
N ASP A 29 5.04 2.34 -5.64
CA ASP A 29 6.09 1.54 -5.01
C ASP A 29 7.48 2.20 -5.05
N ASP A 30 8.44 1.55 -4.39
CA ASP A 30 9.84 1.97 -4.26
C ASP A 30 10.78 1.26 -5.26
N GLY A 31 10.22 0.60 -6.29
CA GLY A 31 10.94 0.07 -7.44
C GLY A 31 10.99 -1.46 -7.56
N ASN A 32 10.75 -2.21 -6.48
CA ASN A 32 10.76 -3.68 -6.49
C ASN A 32 9.53 -4.30 -5.78
N PRO A 33 8.31 -3.91 -6.16
CA PRO A 33 7.13 -4.37 -5.46
C PRO A 33 6.92 -5.87 -5.68
N ILE A 34 6.45 -6.53 -4.62
CA ILE A 34 5.78 -7.84 -4.71
C ILE A 34 4.33 -7.62 -5.19
N GLY A 35 3.76 -6.44 -4.94
CA GLY A 35 2.36 -6.10 -5.24
C GLY A 35 1.50 -6.25 -4.00
N ARG A 36 0.36 -6.96 -4.10
CA ARG A 36 -0.56 -7.23 -2.97
C ARG A 36 -1.09 -5.93 -2.38
N VAL A 37 -1.76 -5.20 -3.26
CA VAL A 37 -2.17 -3.82 -3.01
C VAL A 37 -3.52 -3.78 -2.32
N ASP A 38 -3.72 -2.71 -1.55
CA ASP A 38 -5.03 -2.29 -1.05
C ASP A 38 -5.10 -0.77 -1.10
N VAL A 39 -6.30 -0.20 -1.20
CA VAL A 39 -6.51 1.26 -1.28
C VAL A 39 -7.73 1.68 -0.48
N VAL A 40 -7.59 2.77 0.27
CA VAL A 40 -8.67 3.38 1.05
C VAL A 40 -8.72 4.88 0.74
N SER A 41 -9.92 5.40 0.49
CA SER A 41 -10.14 6.83 0.31
C SER A 41 -10.34 7.55 1.65
N ARG A 42 -9.88 8.80 1.72
CA ARG A 42 -10.13 9.74 2.81
C ARG A 42 -11.27 10.67 2.46
N SER A 43 -11.91 11.24 3.48
CA SER A 43 -12.94 12.27 3.33
C SER A 43 -12.43 13.53 2.61
N SER A 44 -11.12 13.81 2.69
CA SER A 44 -10.44 14.89 1.96
C SER A 44 -10.30 14.66 0.45
N GLY A 45 -10.66 13.47 -0.05
CA GLY A 45 -10.41 13.05 -1.43
C GLY A 45 -9.01 12.47 -1.66
N ALA A 46 -8.15 12.45 -0.65
CA ALA A 46 -6.89 11.71 -0.70
C ALA A 46 -7.14 10.19 -0.72
N ALA A 47 -6.15 9.42 -1.17
CA ALA A 47 -6.14 7.98 -1.10
C ALA A 47 -4.88 7.49 -0.39
N VAL A 48 -5.01 6.48 0.47
CA VAL A 48 -3.87 5.75 1.04
C VAL A 48 -3.79 4.41 0.34
N VAL A 49 -2.62 4.12 -0.22
CA VAL A 49 -2.34 2.89 -0.94
C VAL A 49 -1.32 2.08 -0.15
N SER A 50 -1.61 0.81 0.06
CA SER A 50 -0.64 -0.15 0.62
C SER A 50 -0.11 -1.07 -0.47
N TRP A 51 1.11 -1.54 -0.29
CA TRP A 51 1.71 -2.61 -1.09
C TRP A 51 2.75 -3.35 -0.27
N VAL A 52 3.19 -4.48 -0.80
CA VAL A 52 4.33 -5.22 -0.29
C VAL A 52 5.54 -4.93 -1.16
N GLU A 53 6.58 -4.37 -0.56
CA GLU A 53 7.87 -4.06 -1.17
C GLU A 53 8.87 -5.18 -0.86
N ARG A 54 9.67 -5.59 -1.85
CA ARG A 54 10.81 -6.49 -1.61
C ARG A 54 12.03 -5.66 -1.25
N THR A 55 12.64 -5.97 -0.11
CA THR A 55 13.87 -5.33 0.36
C THR A 55 14.96 -6.36 0.65
N SER A 56 16.17 -5.89 0.95
CA SER A 56 17.27 -6.74 1.41
C SER A 56 16.98 -7.46 2.74
N GLN A 57 16.06 -6.92 3.54
CA GLN A 57 15.66 -7.49 4.83
C GLN A 57 14.53 -8.51 4.71
N GLY A 58 13.85 -8.57 3.55
CA GLY A 58 12.64 -9.36 3.33
C GLY A 58 11.48 -8.52 2.81
N ALA A 59 10.26 -9.07 2.85
CA ALA A 59 9.06 -8.35 2.45
C ALA A 59 8.70 -7.28 3.49
N GLN A 60 8.30 -6.09 3.06
CA GLN A 60 7.83 -5.02 3.94
C GLN A 60 6.47 -4.52 3.48
N VAL A 61 5.56 -4.30 4.43
CA VAL A 61 4.30 -3.60 4.17
C VAL A 61 4.59 -2.11 4.16
N ARG A 62 4.32 -1.49 3.02
CA ARG A 62 4.48 -0.06 2.81
C ARG A 62 3.11 0.58 2.61
N VAL A 63 3.01 1.85 2.99
CA VAL A 63 1.86 2.71 2.69
C VAL A 63 2.34 4.03 2.11
N ARG A 64 1.53 4.64 1.25
CA ARG A 64 1.78 5.98 0.69
C ARG A 64 0.44 6.69 0.54
N GLU A 65 0.38 7.91 1.04
CA GLU A 65 -0.76 8.80 0.78
C GLU A 65 -0.57 9.50 -0.57
N VAL A 66 -1.66 9.62 -1.32
CA VAL A 66 -1.78 10.41 -2.53
C VAL A 66 -2.88 11.44 -2.30
N ALA A 67 -2.51 12.71 -2.28
CA ALA A 67 -3.43 13.82 -2.10
C ALA A 67 -4.44 13.89 -3.27
N ALA A 68 -5.57 14.58 -3.06
CA ALA A 68 -6.63 14.71 -4.07
C ALA A 68 -6.15 15.30 -5.41
N ASN A 69 -5.08 16.08 -5.39
CA ASN A 69 -4.43 16.65 -6.59
C ASN A 69 -3.47 15.67 -7.30
N GLY A 70 -3.31 14.45 -6.79
CA GLY A 70 -2.39 13.43 -7.31
C GLY A 70 -0.95 13.49 -6.78
N THR A 71 -0.63 14.41 -5.86
CA THR A 71 0.70 14.45 -5.24
C THR A 71 0.88 13.26 -4.30
N ALA A 72 1.90 12.44 -4.55
CA ALA A 72 2.23 11.30 -3.70
C ALA A 72 3.23 11.71 -2.60
N ALA A 73 2.92 11.38 -1.35
CA ALA A 73 3.81 11.58 -0.21
C ALA A 73 4.98 10.59 -0.21
N ALA A 74 5.91 10.76 0.74
CA ALA A 74 6.94 9.76 0.98
C ALA A 74 6.34 8.41 1.43
N PRO A 75 6.90 7.27 1.02
CA PRO A 75 6.47 5.95 1.48
C PRO A 75 6.78 5.75 2.97
N MET A 76 5.86 5.14 3.70
CA MET A 76 6.05 4.74 5.10
C MET A 76 6.10 3.22 5.21
N ASN A 77 7.04 2.68 5.99
CA ASN A 77 7.07 1.26 6.37
C ASN A 77 6.25 1.04 7.63
N VAL A 78 5.20 0.22 7.53
CA VAL A 78 4.29 -0.06 8.64
C VAL A 78 4.51 -1.42 9.30
N SER A 79 5.28 -2.30 8.65
CA SER A 79 5.63 -3.63 9.20
C SER A 79 6.83 -3.63 10.16
N GLY A 80 7.50 -2.49 10.33
CA GLY A 80 8.75 -2.39 11.11
C GLY A 80 10.00 -2.79 10.31
N THR A 81 11.16 -2.80 10.97
CA THR A 81 12.47 -2.99 10.33
C THR A 81 12.84 -4.44 10.05
N ALA A 82 12.26 -5.40 10.78
CA ALA A 82 12.43 -6.81 10.46
C ALA A 82 11.62 -7.14 9.20
N GLY A 83 12.25 -7.75 8.20
CA GLY A 83 11.51 -8.19 7.03
C GLY A 83 10.62 -9.39 7.32
N LEU A 84 9.50 -9.42 6.62
CA LEU A 84 8.50 -10.48 6.71
C LEU A 84 8.74 -11.55 5.64
N GLY A 85 8.05 -12.68 5.80
CA GLY A 85 7.97 -13.71 4.78
C GLY A 85 7.17 -13.28 3.55
N SER A 86 7.33 -13.97 2.43
CA SER A 86 6.65 -13.67 1.16
C SER A 86 5.12 -13.87 1.19
N GLY A 87 4.57 -14.46 2.26
CA GLY A 87 3.14 -14.75 2.45
C GLY A 87 2.29 -13.59 2.96
N VAL A 88 2.84 -12.38 3.09
CA VAL A 88 2.13 -11.21 3.63
C VAL A 88 1.09 -10.67 2.66
N PHE A 89 -0.12 -10.39 3.13
CA PHE A 89 -1.19 -9.73 2.37
C PHE A 89 -1.82 -8.64 3.23
N PRO A 90 -1.39 -7.38 3.10
CA PRO A 90 -1.93 -6.30 3.90
C PRO A 90 -3.38 -5.99 3.49
N ARG A 91 -4.20 -5.61 4.47
CA ARG A 91 -5.54 -5.06 4.27
C ARG A 91 -5.68 -3.76 5.05
N MET A 92 -6.45 -2.83 4.51
CA MET A 92 -6.70 -1.53 5.14
C MET A 92 -8.19 -1.26 5.29
N VAL A 93 -8.55 -0.54 6.36
CA VAL A 93 -9.90 -0.01 6.55
C VAL A 93 -9.82 1.36 7.22
N ARG A 94 -10.72 2.28 6.82
CA ARG A 94 -10.88 3.57 7.48
C ARG A 94 -11.74 3.43 8.73
N SER A 95 -11.29 3.99 9.84
CA SER A 95 -12.04 4.09 11.11
C SER A 95 -12.01 5.55 11.58
N GLY A 96 -13.02 6.33 11.20
CA GLY A 96 -12.99 7.79 11.37
C GLY A 96 -11.94 8.43 10.45
N ASP A 97 -11.00 9.16 11.02
CA ASP A 97 -9.86 9.74 10.28
C ASP A 97 -8.64 8.81 10.24
N ASP A 98 -8.63 7.80 11.12
CA ASP A 98 -7.57 6.81 11.23
C ASP A 98 -7.74 5.73 10.13
N ILE A 99 -6.61 5.15 9.70
CA ILE A 99 -6.57 3.96 8.85
C ILE A 99 -5.92 2.83 9.63
N VAL A 100 -6.65 1.73 9.80
CA VAL A 100 -6.11 0.50 10.38
C VAL A 100 -5.53 -0.33 9.25
N VAL A 101 -4.24 -0.65 9.34
CA VAL A 101 -3.56 -1.58 8.44
C VAL A 101 -3.33 -2.87 9.19
N ALA A 102 -3.74 -3.99 8.62
CA ALA A 102 -3.57 -5.33 9.19
C ALA A 102 -2.76 -6.23 8.24
N TRP A 103 -1.89 -7.07 8.78
CA TRP A 103 -1.15 -8.06 7.99
C TRP A 103 -0.81 -9.31 8.80
N THR A 104 -0.61 -10.43 8.11
CA THR A 104 -0.15 -11.67 8.73
C THR A 104 1.36 -11.64 8.95
N ASP A 105 1.77 -11.80 10.20
CA ASP A 105 3.14 -12.11 10.59
C ASP A 105 3.27 -13.64 10.72
N ALA A 106 4.06 -14.22 9.82
CA ALA A 106 4.26 -15.67 9.72
C ALA A 106 5.34 -16.21 10.69
N SER A 107 5.72 -15.43 11.71
CA SER A 107 6.44 -15.96 12.88
C SER A 107 5.69 -17.14 13.51
N LYS A 108 6.35 -17.91 14.36
CA LYS A 108 5.72 -19.03 15.08
C LYS A 108 5.53 -18.66 16.55
N PRO A 109 4.29 -18.58 17.06
CA PRO A 109 3.01 -18.79 16.37
C PRO A 109 2.66 -17.65 15.40
N ALA A 110 1.92 -17.96 14.34
CA ALA A 110 1.48 -16.95 13.38
C ALA A 110 0.46 -16.02 14.03
N GLN A 111 0.53 -14.73 13.71
CA GLN A 111 -0.32 -13.72 14.31
C GLN A 111 -0.72 -12.65 13.30
N ILE A 112 -1.86 -11.99 13.56
CA ILE A 112 -2.22 -10.78 12.84
C ILE A 112 -1.62 -9.59 13.58
N ARG A 113 -0.87 -8.76 12.85
CA ARG A 113 -0.36 -7.48 13.32
C ARG A 113 -1.24 -6.37 12.78
N THR A 114 -1.34 -5.29 13.54
CA THR A 114 -2.03 -4.08 13.11
C THR A 114 -1.21 -2.84 13.42
N VAL A 115 -1.34 -1.80 12.60
CA VAL A 115 -0.93 -0.44 12.94
C VAL A 115 -2.05 0.53 12.59
N VAL A 116 -2.07 1.66 13.27
CA VAL A 116 -2.93 2.80 12.93
C VAL A 116 -2.08 3.88 12.26
N VAL A 117 -2.50 4.29 11.07
CA VAL A 117 -1.91 5.40 10.30
C VAL A 117 -2.87 6.59 10.36
N ARG A 118 -2.34 7.80 10.55
CA ARG A 118 -3.09 9.06 10.63
C ARG A 118 -2.67 10.00 9.52
#